data_AF-A0A525JSG6-F1
#
_entry.id   AF-A0A525JSG6-F1
#
_cell.length_a   1.000
_cell.length_b   1.000
_cell.length_c   1.000
_cell.angle_alpha   90.00
_cell.angle_beta   90.00
_cell.angle_gamma   90.00
#
_symmetry.space_group_name_H-M   'P 1'
#
loop_
_entity.id
_entity.type
_entity.pdbx_description
1 polymer ?
#
loop_
_entity_poly.entity_id
_entity_poly.type
_entity_poly.pdbx_seq_one_letter_code
_entity_poly.pdbx_strand_id
1 'polypeptide(L)'
;MSRSSNVMLALAAGVSLLGASPALAGPEIFLQSGAMDNPGTASINGSLINVNAYAAPISFTANLGGAFDAATTYSFLGWCVDIFHEITPGTMNLQYSSGALVTDQGGETLTGLQLDKISSLVNYGDYLYGHGGDSDQMAGIQGAIWRVENPTYTITGGNADIETLIGQYATQAATVLPIGAMHTIFDVDGSTQAFAVAGGVPEPGAWALLILGFGGVGAVIRSRRHRGFSSAV
;
A
#
# COMPACT_ATOMS: atom_id res chain seq x y z
N MET A 1 -50.30 -27.00 56.84
CA MET A 1 -49.32 -27.80 56.08
C MET A 1 -48.79 -26.92 54.96
N SER A 2 -47.64 -26.27 55.19
CA SER A 2 -47.00 -25.31 54.29
C SER A 2 -45.75 -25.98 53.72
N ARG A 3 -45.69 -26.13 52.39
CA ARG A 3 -44.51 -26.67 51.68
C ARG A 3 -43.67 -25.48 51.20
N SER A 4 -42.57 -25.25 51.88
CA SER A 4 -41.50 -24.32 51.49
C SER A 4 -40.66 -24.94 50.37
N SER A 5 -40.72 -24.35 49.18
CA SER A 5 -39.86 -24.69 48.04
C SER A 5 -38.55 -23.91 48.14
N ASN A 6 -37.44 -24.64 48.27
CA ASN A 6 -36.08 -24.09 48.21
C ASN A 6 -35.73 -23.78 46.74
N VAL A 7 -35.48 -22.52 46.42
CA VAL A 7 -34.93 -22.09 45.13
C VAL A 7 -33.40 -22.13 45.25
N MET A 8 -32.76 -23.08 44.57
CA MET A 8 -31.31 -23.11 44.37
C MET A 8 -30.92 -22.03 43.37
N LEU A 9 -30.11 -21.07 43.81
CA LEU A 9 -29.46 -20.06 42.97
C LEU A 9 -28.14 -20.66 42.44
N ALA A 10 -28.11 -21.07 41.18
CA ALA A 10 -26.88 -21.50 40.51
C ALA A 10 -26.19 -20.27 39.88
N LEU A 11 -25.09 -19.82 40.50
CA LEU A 11 -24.24 -18.75 39.99
C LEU A 11 -23.25 -19.36 38.97
N ALA A 12 -23.58 -19.29 37.69
CA ALA A 12 -22.65 -19.66 36.61
C ALA A 12 -21.66 -18.51 36.37
N ALA A 13 -20.48 -18.59 36.99
CA ALA A 13 -19.36 -17.71 36.68
C ALA A 13 -18.74 -18.14 35.33
N GLY A 14 -19.22 -17.54 34.24
CA GLY A 14 -18.60 -17.65 32.92
C GLY A 14 -17.32 -16.84 32.88
N VAL A 15 -16.17 -17.49 33.09
CA VAL A 15 -14.85 -16.92 32.79
C VAL A 15 -14.69 -16.91 31.27
N SER A 16 -15.00 -15.78 30.64
CA SER A 16 -14.63 -15.53 29.25
C SER A 16 -13.13 -15.27 29.18
N LEU A 17 -12.37 -16.33 28.88
CA LEU A 17 -11.01 -16.23 28.35
C LEU A 17 -11.10 -15.54 26.99
N LEU A 18 -11.02 -14.22 26.98
CA LEU A 18 -10.63 -13.45 25.80
C LEU A 18 -9.16 -13.77 25.54
N GLY A 19 -8.91 -14.92 24.90
CA GLY A 19 -7.63 -15.18 24.27
C GLY A 19 -7.46 -14.15 23.18
N ALA A 20 -6.63 -13.12 23.43
CA ALA A 20 -6.07 -12.32 22.36
C ALA A 20 -5.40 -13.31 21.40
N SER A 21 -6.01 -13.50 20.23
CA SER A 21 -5.29 -14.17 19.15
C SER A 21 -4.06 -13.29 18.89
N PRO A 22 -2.83 -13.82 18.98
CA PRO A 22 -1.68 -13.03 18.56
C PRO A 22 -1.99 -12.58 17.13
N ALA A 23 -1.87 -11.27 16.87
CA ALA A 23 -1.87 -10.78 15.52
C ALA A 23 -0.80 -11.61 14.79
N LEU A 24 -1.21 -12.47 13.87
CA LEU A 24 -0.29 -13.19 13.02
C LEU A 24 0.54 -12.11 12.33
N ALA A 25 1.83 -12.04 12.67
CA ALA A 25 2.77 -11.21 11.94
C ALA A 25 2.59 -11.54 10.45
N GLY A 26 2.35 -10.51 9.64
CA GLY A 26 2.20 -10.69 8.20
C GLY A 26 3.39 -11.46 7.63
N PRO A 27 3.24 -12.12 6.47
CA PRO A 27 4.36 -12.80 5.85
C PRO A 27 5.53 -11.81 5.66
N GLU A 28 6.71 -12.20 6.11
CA GLU A 28 7.94 -11.42 5.94
C GLU A 28 8.28 -11.32 4.45
N ILE A 29 8.66 -10.11 4.04
CA ILE A 29 9.05 -9.76 2.69
C ILE A 29 10.57 -9.60 2.69
N PHE A 30 11.27 -10.33 1.84
CA PHE A 30 12.72 -10.13 1.67
C PHE A 30 12.98 -9.40 0.36
N LEU A 31 13.58 -8.21 0.46
CA LEU A 31 14.02 -7.46 -0.71
C LEU A 31 15.36 -8.01 -1.18
N GLN A 32 15.38 -8.55 -2.41
CA GLN A 32 16.55 -9.16 -3.03
C GLN A 32 17.34 -8.17 -3.87
N SER A 33 16.63 -7.33 -4.61
CA SER A 33 17.25 -6.27 -5.38
C SER A 33 16.30 -5.11 -5.63
N GLY A 34 16.89 -3.99 -6.03
CA GLY A 34 16.20 -2.74 -6.24
C GLY A 34 16.91 -1.93 -7.30
N ALA A 35 16.14 -1.28 -8.16
CA ALA A 35 16.65 -0.37 -9.18
C ALA A 35 15.78 0.88 -9.25
N MET A 36 16.42 2.03 -9.45
CA MET A 36 15.76 3.30 -9.78
C MET A 36 16.05 3.61 -11.24
N ASP A 37 15.02 3.56 -12.08
CA ASP A 37 15.16 3.85 -13.50
C ASP A 37 15.10 5.37 -13.74
N ASN A 38 16.19 5.95 -14.24
CA ASN A 38 16.31 7.37 -14.60
C ASN A 38 15.80 8.34 -13.53
N PRO A 39 16.36 8.32 -12.30
CA PRO A 39 15.89 9.18 -11.24
C PRO A 39 16.14 10.65 -11.57
N GLY A 40 15.13 11.49 -11.32
CA GLY A 40 15.34 12.92 -11.15
C GLY A 40 15.96 13.20 -9.78
N THR A 41 16.03 14.47 -9.41
CA THR A 41 16.46 14.88 -8.06
C THR A 41 15.46 15.84 -7.45
N ALA A 42 15.41 15.85 -6.11
CA ALA A 42 14.70 16.85 -5.34
C ALA A 42 15.56 17.29 -4.15
N SER A 43 15.48 18.57 -3.81
CA SER A 43 16.10 19.14 -2.62
C SER A 43 15.13 19.10 -1.46
N ILE A 44 15.59 18.62 -0.31
CA ILE A 44 14.83 18.49 0.92
C ILE A 44 15.48 19.41 1.95
N ASN A 45 14.78 20.47 2.34
CA ASN A 45 15.30 21.52 3.21
C ASN A 45 14.42 21.66 4.45
N GLY A 46 14.99 21.47 5.64
CA GLY A 46 14.33 21.75 6.90
C GLY A 46 15.32 21.87 8.06
N SER A 47 14.82 21.76 9.28
CA SER A 47 15.62 22.01 10.49
C SER A 47 16.69 20.95 10.75
N LEU A 48 16.46 19.70 10.32
CA LEU A 48 17.36 18.58 10.58
C LEU A 48 18.17 18.13 9.36
N ILE A 49 17.63 18.30 8.16
CA ILE A 49 18.24 17.84 6.92
C ILE A 49 18.22 18.92 5.84
N ASN A 50 19.31 18.98 5.07
CA ASN A 50 19.45 19.80 3.88
C ASN A 50 20.23 18.98 2.84
N VAL A 51 19.50 18.21 2.03
CA VAL A 51 20.07 17.20 1.15
C VAL A 51 19.41 17.26 -0.23
N ASN A 52 20.15 16.80 -1.24
CA ASN A 52 19.58 16.48 -2.54
C ASN A 52 19.42 14.96 -2.62
N ALA A 53 18.20 14.50 -2.81
CA ALA A 53 17.86 13.10 -2.93
C ALA A 53 17.49 12.74 -4.37
N TYR A 54 17.79 11.51 -4.77
CA TYR A 54 17.23 10.95 -5.99
C TYR A 54 15.73 10.75 -5.81
N ALA A 55 14.95 11.17 -6.79
CA ALA A 55 13.49 11.17 -6.75
C ALA A 55 12.96 10.33 -7.92
N ALA A 56 12.50 9.12 -7.60
CA ALA A 56 11.81 8.19 -8.48
C ALA A 56 11.31 7.01 -7.63
N PRO A 57 10.38 6.19 -8.12
CA PRO A 57 10.09 4.93 -7.47
C PRO A 57 11.26 3.94 -7.60
N ILE A 58 11.28 2.94 -6.73
CA ILE A 58 12.23 1.83 -6.78
C ILE A 58 11.49 0.57 -7.24
N SER A 59 11.96 -0.03 -8.33
CA SER A 59 11.53 -1.35 -8.76
C SER A 59 12.24 -2.40 -7.93
N PHE A 60 11.51 -3.11 -7.09
CA PHE A 60 12.04 -4.17 -6.23
C PHE A 60 11.83 -5.54 -6.85
N THR A 61 12.79 -6.44 -6.61
CA THR A 61 12.57 -7.89 -6.66
C THR A 61 12.58 -8.41 -5.24
N ALA A 62 11.55 -9.14 -4.87
CA ALA A 62 11.37 -9.65 -3.52
C ALA A 62 10.84 -11.08 -3.52
N ASN A 63 10.89 -11.71 -2.36
CA ASN A 63 10.27 -13.00 -2.12
C ASN A 63 9.48 -12.98 -0.81
N LEU A 64 8.49 -13.87 -0.71
CA LEU A 64 7.74 -14.10 0.53
C LEU A 64 8.40 -15.26 1.29
N GLY A 65 8.62 -15.08 2.60
CA GLY A 65 9.13 -16.13 3.49
C GLY A 65 10.55 -15.88 4.01
N GLY A 66 10.90 -16.54 5.12
CA GLY A 66 12.06 -16.25 5.98
C GLY A 66 13.47 -16.52 5.42
N ALA A 67 13.64 -16.67 4.10
CA ALA A 67 14.95 -16.93 3.49
C ALA A 67 15.22 -15.99 2.32
N PHE A 68 16.40 -15.40 2.33
CA PHE A 68 16.84 -14.43 1.33
C PHE A 68 16.88 -14.96 -0.11
N ASP A 69 17.27 -16.22 -0.29
CA ASP A 69 17.56 -16.84 -1.58
C ASP A 69 16.40 -17.70 -2.12
N ALA A 70 15.17 -17.39 -1.73
CA ALA A 70 14.03 -18.17 -2.18
C ALA A 70 13.86 -18.13 -3.70
N ALA A 71 13.56 -19.29 -4.29
CA ALA A 71 13.45 -19.46 -5.74
C ALA A 71 12.24 -18.76 -6.37
N THR A 72 11.21 -18.42 -5.58
CA THR A 72 10.01 -17.74 -6.07
C THR A 72 10.07 -16.27 -5.70
N THR A 73 10.20 -15.43 -6.72
CA THR A 73 10.30 -13.98 -6.58
C THR A 73 9.13 -13.30 -7.26
N TYR A 74 8.86 -12.06 -6.85
CA TYR A 74 7.90 -11.16 -7.47
C TYR A 74 8.52 -9.76 -7.51
N SER A 75 7.99 -8.92 -8.40
CA SER A 75 8.43 -7.54 -8.52
C SER A 75 7.29 -6.59 -8.21
N PHE A 76 7.63 -5.47 -7.59
CA PHE A 76 6.70 -4.39 -7.28
C PHE A 76 7.41 -3.06 -7.30
N LEU A 77 6.63 -1.99 -7.41
CA LEU A 77 7.12 -0.62 -7.40
C LEU A 77 6.92 -0.02 -6.00
N GLY A 78 8.00 0.40 -5.35
CA GLY A 78 7.96 1.06 -4.06
C GLY A 78 8.23 2.55 -4.17
N TRP A 79 7.38 3.35 -3.53
CA TRP A 79 7.53 4.80 -3.41
C TRP A 79 8.01 5.15 -2.02
N CYS A 80 9.07 5.95 -1.92
CA CYS A 80 9.60 6.37 -0.63
C CYS A 80 8.56 7.22 0.10
N VAL A 81 8.20 6.86 1.33
CA VAL A 81 7.29 7.66 2.19
C VAL A 81 7.99 8.16 3.44
N ASP A 82 9.30 8.38 3.32
CA ASP A 82 10.15 8.87 4.40
C ASP A 82 11.35 9.61 3.81
N ILE A 83 11.75 10.72 4.42
CA ILE A 83 12.86 11.60 4.00
C ILE A 83 14.14 11.46 4.83
N PHE A 84 14.14 10.72 5.95
CA PHE A 84 15.33 10.60 6.79
C PHE A 84 15.92 9.18 6.86
N HIS A 85 15.35 8.25 6.09
CA HIS A 85 16.00 6.97 5.85
C HIS A 85 16.58 6.92 4.43
N GLU A 86 17.74 6.30 4.35
CA GLU A 86 18.41 6.04 3.09
C GLU A 86 18.20 4.58 2.70
N ILE A 87 18.10 4.35 1.40
CA ILE A 87 18.26 3.02 0.81
C ILE A 87 19.27 3.13 -0.31
N THR A 88 20.12 2.12 -0.44
CA THR A 88 21.02 1.99 -1.58
C THR A 88 20.48 0.88 -2.50
N PRO A 89 19.94 1.22 -3.69
CA PRO A 89 19.55 0.22 -4.68
C PRO A 89 20.73 -0.67 -5.09
N GLY A 90 20.44 -1.89 -5.54
CA GLY A 90 21.43 -2.92 -5.85
C GLY A 90 20.99 -4.29 -5.36
N THR A 91 21.94 -5.18 -5.05
CA THR A 91 21.65 -6.40 -4.30
C THR A 91 21.41 -6.04 -2.85
N MET A 92 20.23 -6.38 -2.33
CA MET A 92 19.83 -6.13 -0.94
C MET A 92 19.62 -7.47 -0.26
N ASN A 93 19.64 -7.50 1.08
CA ASN A 93 19.16 -8.61 1.90
C ASN A 93 18.45 -8.00 3.10
N LEU A 94 17.34 -7.32 2.80
CA LEU A 94 16.60 -6.54 3.78
C LEU A 94 15.24 -7.19 4.03
N GLN A 95 14.90 -7.32 5.30
CA GLN A 95 13.67 -7.95 5.75
C GLN A 95 12.65 -6.87 6.08
N TYR A 96 11.48 -6.98 5.45
CA TYR A 96 10.39 -6.02 5.58
C TYR A 96 9.13 -6.74 6.09
N SER A 97 8.31 -5.97 6.79
CA SER A 97 6.96 -6.35 7.19
C SER A 97 5.95 -5.44 6.49
N SER A 98 4.76 -5.95 6.19
CA SER A 98 3.68 -5.11 5.65
C SER A 98 2.81 -4.56 6.76
N GLY A 99 2.31 -3.35 6.58
CA GLY A 99 1.43 -2.68 7.53
C GLY A 99 0.66 -1.53 6.92
N ALA A 100 -0.11 -0.84 7.76
CA ALA A 100 -0.73 0.42 7.40
C ALA A 100 0.26 1.58 7.63
N LEU A 101 0.21 2.59 6.78
CA LEU A 101 0.87 3.86 7.02
C LEU A 101 0.07 4.63 8.09
N VAL A 102 0.65 4.86 9.25
CA VAL A 102 -0.03 5.51 10.40
C VAL A 102 0.67 6.77 10.86
N THR A 103 2.00 6.73 10.94
CA THR A 103 2.81 7.86 11.40
C THR A 103 3.80 8.27 10.33
N ASP A 104 4.27 9.51 10.41
CA ASP A 104 5.54 9.89 9.80
C ASP A 104 6.71 9.31 10.60
N GLN A 105 7.93 9.59 10.15
CA GLN A 105 9.13 9.14 10.84
C GLN A 105 9.39 9.84 12.18
N GLY A 106 8.81 11.02 12.41
CA GLY A 106 8.83 11.68 13.72
C GLY A 106 7.95 11.01 14.77
N GLY A 107 7.15 10.01 14.36
CA GLY A 107 6.13 9.38 15.18
C GLY A 107 4.83 10.18 15.24
N GLU A 108 4.73 11.29 14.48
CA GLU A 108 3.51 12.08 14.38
C GLU A 108 2.50 11.34 13.53
N THR A 109 1.25 11.29 13.99
CA THR A 109 0.20 10.57 13.27
C THR A 109 -0.17 11.33 11.99
N LEU A 110 -0.11 10.65 10.85
CA LEU A 110 -0.55 11.20 9.58
C LEU A 110 -2.06 11.39 9.59
N THR A 111 -2.51 12.56 9.15
CA THR A 111 -3.94 12.84 9.04
C THR A 111 -4.59 11.99 7.94
N GLY A 112 -5.89 11.73 8.04
CA GLY A 112 -6.63 11.02 7.00
C GLY A 112 -6.48 11.65 5.61
N LEU A 113 -6.46 12.99 5.55
CA LEU A 113 -6.23 13.70 4.29
C LEU A 113 -4.81 13.49 3.73
N GLN A 114 -3.78 13.41 4.59
CA GLN A 114 -2.43 13.08 4.13
C GLN A 114 -2.37 11.66 3.59
N LEU A 115 -2.99 10.69 4.28
CA LEU A 115 -3.06 9.30 3.82
C LEU A 115 -3.78 9.17 2.48
N ASP A 116 -4.91 9.85 2.30
CA ASP A 116 -5.66 9.89 1.04
C ASP A 116 -4.82 10.47 -0.10
N LYS A 117 -4.09 11.57 0.17
CA LYS A 117 -3.21 12.20 -0.79
C LYS A 117 -2.03 11.30 -1.17
N ILE A 118 -1.34 10.72 -0.20
CA ILE A 118 -0.21 9.81 -0.44
C ILE A 118 -0.68 8.60 -1.24
N SER A 119 -1.80 7.97 -0.85
CA SER A 119 -2.37 6.85 -1.60
C SER A 119 -2.70 7.23 -3.05
N SER A 120 -3.30 8.40 -3.25
CA SER A 120 -3.62 8.90 -4.59
C SER A 120 -2.37 9.13 -5.46
N LEU A 121 -1.32 9.70 -4.88
CA LEU A 121 -0.03 9.91 -5.55
C LEU A 121 0.66 8.59 -5.90
N VAL A 122 0.69 7.63 -4.98
CA VAL A 122 1.29 6.30 -5.19
C VAL A 122 0.59 5.55 -6.33
N ASN A 123 -0.75 5.54 -6.33
CA ASN A 123 -1.53 4.87 -7.37
C ASN A 123 -1.38 5.55 -8.74
N TYR A 124 -1.37 6.89 -8.77
CA TYR A 124 -1.18 7.62 -10.02
C TYR A 124 0.26 7.50 -10.55
N GLY A 125 1.25 7.49 -9.66
CA GLY A 125 2.64 7.21 -10.01
C GLY A 125 2.82 5.82 -10.63
N ASP A 126 2.22 4.80 -10.03
CA ASP A 126 2.24 3.42 -10.57
C ASP A 126 1.57 3.34 -11.95
N TYR A 127 0.42 4.02 -12.12
CA TYR A 127 -0.23 4.16 -13.42
C TYR A 127 0.69 4.81 -14.45
N LEU A 128 1.32 5.94 -14.13
CA LEU A 128 2.22 6.64 -15.06
C LEU A 128 3.44 5.77 -15.41
N TYR A 129 4.05 5.09 -14.44
CA TYR A 129 5.17 4.19 -14.68
C TYR A 129 4.80 3.09 -15.69
N GLY A 130 3.63 2.46 -15.53
CA GLY A 130 3.12 1.45 -16.46
C GLY A 130 2.70 1.98 -17.84
N HIS A 131 2.51 3.30 -18.00
CA HIS A 131 2.05 3.94 -19.23
C HIS A 131 3.11 4.86 -19.87
N GLY A 132 4.39 4.67 -19.54
CA GLY A 132 5.50 5.38 -20.19
C GLY A 132 5.69 6.82 -19.70
N GLY A 133 5.35 7.09 -18.44
CA GLY A 133 5.69 8.36 -17.80
C GLY A 133 7.19 8.61 -17.79
N ASP A 134 7.58 9.87 -17.92
CA ASP A 134 8.98 10.27 -17.97
C ASP A 134 9.61 10.43 -16.57
N SER A 135 10.93 10.64 -16.54
CA SER A 135 11.70 10.79 -15.30
C SER A 135 11.27 12.00 -14.47
N ASP A 136 10.86 13.09 -15.10
CA ASP A 136 10.45 14.31 -14.39
C ASP A 136 9.08 14.09 -13.73
N GLN A 137 8.18 13.35 -14.38
CA GLN A 137 6.91 12.92 -13.79
C GLN A 137 7.12 12.00 -12.59
N MET A 138 8.02 11.02 -12.68
CA MET A 138 8.35 10.13 -11.56
C MET A 138 8.95 10.90 -10.38
N ALA A 139 9.90 11.80 -10.65
CA ALA A 139 10.49 12.66 -9.64
C ALA A 139 9.46 13.63 -9.02
N GLY A 140 8.56 14.16 -9.84
CA GLY A 140 7.46 15.01 -9.42
C GLY A 140 6.52 14.31 -8.43
N ILE A 141 6.15 13.05 -8.71
CA ILE A 141 5.31 12.25 -7.79
C ILE A 141 6.06 11.97 -6.48
N GLN A 142 7.32 11.53 -6.56
CA GLN A 142 8.12 11.22 -5.38
C GLN A 142 8.31 12.46 -4.48
N GLY A 143 8.62 13.63 -5.07
CA GLY A 143 8.71 14.89 -4.33
C GLY A 143 7.36 15.35 -3.75
N ALA A 144 6.24 15.10 -4.45
CA ALA A 144 4.92 15.43 -3.95
C ALA A 144 4.52 14.58 -2.74
N ILE A 145 4.91 13.29 -2.73
CA ILE A 145 4.71 12.40 -1.57
C ILE A 145 5.42 12.98 -0.35
N TRP A 146 6.72 13.29 -0.47
CA TRP A 146 7.49 13.89 0.63
C TRP A 146 6.91 15.22 1.10
N ARG A 147 6.41 16.07 0.18
CA ARG A 147 5.81 17.36 0.52
C ARG A 147 4.49 17.20 1.30
N VAL A 148 3.70 16.17 0.99
CA VAL A 148 2.44 15.87 1.70
C VAL A 148 2.71 15.26 3.07
N GLU A 149 3.68 14.35 3.15
CA GLU A 149 4.07 13.67 4.37
C GLU A 149 4.72 14.65 5.36
N ASN A 150 5.61 15.53 4.89
CA ASN A 150 6.44 16.41 5.72
C ASN A 150 6.15 17.91 5.45
N PRO A 151 4.99 18.45 5.89
CA PRO A 151 4.57 19.82 5.58
C PRO A 151 5.45 20.91 6.20
N THR A 152 6.30 20.57 7.17
CA THR A 152 7.27 21.48 7.80
C THR A 152 8.58 21.58 7.01
N TYR A 153 8.79 20.70 6.03
CA TYR A 153 9.96 20.68 5.15
C TYR A 153 9.64 21.35 3.82
N THR A 154 10.64 22.03 3.27
CA THR A 154 10.59 22.57 1.92
C THR A 154 11.18 21.54 0.96
N ILE A 155 10.33 20.91 0.17
CA ILE A 155 10.71 19.98 -0.89
C ILE A 155 10.69 20.75 -2.21
N THR A 156 11.78 20.77 -2.96
CA THR A 156 11.83 21.41 -4.29
C THR A 156 12.43 20.51 -5.35
N GLY A 157 12.01 20.66 -6.61
CA GLY A 157 12.55 19.90 -7.74
C GLY A 157 14.00 20.28 -8.08
N GLY A 158 14.77 19.33 -8.60
CA GLY A 158 16.14 19.56 -9.08
C GLY A 158 16.22 20.38 -10.37
N ASN A 159 15.09 20.53 -11.08
CA ASN A 159 14.89 21.42 -12.21
C ASN A 159 13.48 22.06 -12.14
N ALA A 160 13.20 23.02 -13.03
CA ALA A 160 11.94 23.78 -13.01
C ALA A 160 10.70 22.93 -13.39
N ASP A 161 10.88 21.91 -14.23
CA ASP A 161 9.79 21.03 -14.66
C ASP A 161 9.37 20.11 -13.51
N ILE A 162 10.34 19.49 -12.82
CA ILE A 162 10.11 18.71 -11.59
C ILE A 162 9.46 19.58 -10.52
N GLU A 163 9.94 20.81 -10.27
CA GLU A 163 9.32 21.70 -9.28
C GLU A 163 7.85 21.97 -9.58
N THR A 164 7.55 22.25 -10.86
CA THR A 164 6.19 22.48 -11.33
C THR A 164 5.32 21.23 -11.09
N LEU A 165 5.83 20.05 -11.42
CA LEU A 165 5.13 18.78 -11.24
C LEU A 165 4.88 18.45 -9.75
N ILE A 166 5.86 18.68 -8.86
CA ILE A 166 5.68 18.51 -7.41
C ILE A 166 4.51 19.38 -6.92
N GLY A 167 4.48 20.66 -7.32
CA GLY A 167 3.40 21.58 -6.97
C GLY A 167 2.02 21.14 -7.49
N GLN A 168 1.96 20.72 -8.76
CA GLN A 168 0.73 20.25 -9.38
C GLN A 168 0.20 18.99 -8.71
N TYR A 169 1.03 17.96 -8.56
CA TYR A 169 0.62 16.68 -7.98
C TYR A 169 0.21 16.79 -6.51
N ALA A 170 0.95 17.53 -5.69
CA ALA A 170 0.57 17.74 -4.27
C ALA A 170 -0.78 18.47 -4.11
N THR A 171 -1.13 19.33 -5.08
CA THR A 171 -2.41 20.06 -5.11
C THR A 171 -3.55 19.16 -5.60
N GLN A 172 -3.30 18.35 -6.65
CA GLN A 172 -4.31 17.48 -7.27
C GLN A 172 -4.59 16.19 -6.50
N ALA A 173 -3.68 15.76 -5.63
CA ALA A 173 -3.82 14.56 -4.81
C ALA A 173 -5.13 14.58 -3.99
N ALA A 174 -5.86 13.46 -4.02
CA ALA A 174 -7.15 13.25 -3.35
C ALA A 174 -8.29 14.21 -3.75
N THR A 175 -8.11 15.02 -4.81
CA THR A 175 -9.16 15.91 -5.34
C THR A 175 -9.46 15.61 -6.80
N VAL A 176 -8.41 15.52 -7.62
CA VAL A 176 -8.48 15.19 -9.04
C VAL A 176 -7.98 13.77 -9.30
N LEU A 177 -6.88 13.41 -8.64
CA LEU A 177 -6.30 12.08 -8.75
C LEU A 177 -7.15 11.07 -7.94
N PRO A 178 -7.40 9.87 -8.48
CA PRO A 178 -8.19 8.86 -7.78
C PRO A 178 -7.46 8.37 -6.54
N ILE A 179 -8.22 8.09 -5.47
CA ILE A 179 -7.70 7.39 -4.29
C ILE A 179 -7.79 5.90 -4.58
N GLY A 180 -6.67 5.19 -4.46
CA GLY A 180 -6.62 3.74 -4.58
C GLY A 180 -6.37 3.05 -3.25
N ALA A 181 -6.25 1.73 -3.28
CA ALA A 181 -5.67 1.01 -2.15
C ALA A 181 -4.16 1.26 -2.13
N MET A 182 -3.57 1.22 -0.95
CA MET A 182 -2.15 1.34 -0.75
C MET A 182 -1.78 0.45 0.43
N HIS A 183 -0.64 -0.21 0.34
CA HIS A 183 -0.02 -0.87 1.48
C HIS A 183 1.38 -0.30 1.67
N THR A 184 1.89 -0.35 2.89
CA THR A 184 3.27 0.01 3.16
C THR A 184 4.06 -1.19 3.63
N ILE A 185 5.34 -1.16 3.29
CA ILE A 185 6.33 -2.07 3.82
C ILE A 185 7.30 -1.28 4.69
N PHE A 186 7.65 -1.85 5.84
CA PHE A 186 8.55 -1.28 6.83
C PHE A 186 9.68 -2.25 7.09
N ASP A 187 10.89 -1.73 7.17
CA ASP A 187 12.03 -2.50 7.66
C ASP A 187 11.73 -3.08 9.04
N VAL A 188 12.00 -4.37 9.24
CA VAL A 188 11.74 -5.04 10.52
C VAL A 188 12.61 -4.44 11.63
N ASP A 189 13.82 -4.01 11.30
CA ASP A 189 14.74 -3.39 12.24
C ASP A 189 14.52 -1.87 12.38
N GLY A 190 13.60 -1.30 11.59
CA GLY A 190 13.31 0.14 11.58
C GLY A 190 14.52 1.02 11.20
N SER A 191 15.51 0.44 10.53
CA SER A 191 16.78 1.09 10.22
C SER A 191 16.84 1.66 8.80
N THR A 192 15.97 1.17 7.91
CA THR A 192 15.89 1.54 6.51
C THR A 192 14.52 2.10 6.13
N GLN A 193 14.44 2.63 4.90
CA GLN A 193 13.33 3.43 4.42
C GLN A 193 12.01 2.65 4.29
N ALA A 194 10.89 3.26 4.69
CA ALA A 194 9.57 2.71 4.42
C ALA A 194 9.12 3.00 2.98
N PHE A 195 8.41 2.05 2.36
CA PHE A 195 7.87 2.20 1.03
C PHE A 195 6.36 2.05 1.02
N ALA A 196 5.69 2.92 0.29
CA ALA A 196 4.32 2.72 -0.14
C ALA A 196 4.25 2.04 -1.49
N VAL A 197 3.35 1.08 -1.59
CA VAL A 197 3.12 0.28 -2.78
C VAL A 197 1.64 0.40 -3.12
N ALA A 198 1.34 0.63 -4.39
CA ALA A 198 -0.03 0.67 -4.86
C ALA A 198 -0.69 -0.69 -4.54
N GLY A 199 -1.81 -0.65 -3.83
CA GLY A 199 -2.65 -1.82 -3.60
C GLY A 199 -3.35 -2.11 -4.93
N GLY A 200 -2.76 -3.00 -5.72
CA GLY A 200 -3.09 -3.20 -7.12
C GLY A 200 -4.59 -3.11 -7.44
N VAL A 201 -4.88 -2.48 -8.59
CA VAL A 201 -6.17 -2.62 -9.29
C VAL A 201 -6.51 -4.12 -9.33
N PRO A 202 -7.78 -4.53 -9.14
CA PRO A 202 -8.15 -5.95 -9.19
C PRO A 202 -7.49 -6.59 -10.40
N GLU A 203 -6.61 -7.56 -10.15
CA GLU A 203 -5.81 -8.17 -11.20
C GLU A 203 -6.73 -8.66 -12.33
N PRO A 204 -6.26 -8.81 -13.58
CA PRO A 204 -7.05 -9.40 -14.66
C PRO A 204 -7.77 -10.70 -14.25
N GLY A 205 -7.20 -11.46 -13.30
CA GLY A 205 -7.86 -12.61 -12.66
C GLY A 205 -9.12 -12.27 -11.87
N ALA A 206 -9.14 -11.17 -11.11
CA ALA A 206 -10.34 -10.71 -10.41
C ALA A 206 -11.46 -10.31 -11.38
N TRP A 207 -11.11 -9.65 -12.50
CA TRP A 207 -12.06 -9.38 -13.58
C TRP A 207 -12.56 -10.67 -14.23
N ALA A 208 -11.66 -11.62 -14.50
CA ALA A 208 -12.04 -12.91 -15.05
C ALA A 208 -12.98 -13.68 -14.11
N LEU A 209 -12.72 -13.67 -12.80
CA LEU A 209 -13.58 -14.29 -11.79
C LEU A 209 -14.92 -13.58 -11.66
N LEU A 210 -14.95 -12.25 -11.76
CA LEU A 210 -16.18 -11.47 -11.78
C LEU A 210 -17.02 -11.79 -13.03
N ILE A 211 -16.41 -11.81 -14.21
CA ILE A 211 -17.07 -12.17 -15.48
C ILE A 211 -17.54 -13.62 -15.45
N LEU A 212 -16.72 -14.54 -14.95
CA LEU A 212 -17.08 -15.96 -14.78
C LEU A 212 -18.26 -16.08 -13.81
N GLY A 213 -18.26 -15.34 -12.70
CA GLY A 213 -19.34 -15.32 -11.73
C GLY A 213 -20.66 -14.83 -12.34
N PHE A 214 -20.65 -13.67 -13.00
CA PHE A 214 -21.83 -13.13 -13.66
C PHE A 214 -22.28 -13.99 -14.85
N GLY A 215 -21.36 -14.49 -15.65
CA GLY A 215 -21.62 -15.40 -16.77
C GLY A 215 -22.22 -16.72 -16.31
N GLY A 216 -21.71 -17.29 -15.22
CA GLY A 216 -22.22 -18.52 -14.61
C GLY A 216 -23.64 -18.37 -14.09
N VAL A 217 -23.93 -17.31 -13.33
CA VAL A 217 -25.29 -17.02 -12.84
C VAL A 217 -26.26 -16.81 -14.02
N GLY A 218 -25.84 -16.06 -15.05
CA GLY A 218 -26.63 -15.84 -16.26
C GLY A 218 -26.95 -17.14 -17.01
N ALA A 219 -25.98 -18.06 -17.13
CA ALA A 219 -26.16 -19.35 -17.77
C ALA A 219 -27.18 -20.23 -17.01
N VAL A 220 -27.11 -20.26 -15.68
CA VAL A 220 -28.06 -21.02 -14.84
C VAL A 220 -29.49 -20.50 -15.01
N ILE A 221 -29.70 -19.19 -14.96
CA ILE A 221 -31.03 -18.57 -15.14
C ILE A 221 -31.59 -18.87 -16.53
N ARG A 222 -30.75 -18.80 -17.58
CA ARG A 222 -31.17 -19.13 -18.96
C ARG A 222 -31.56 -20.60 -19.10
N SER A 223 -30.85 -21.53 -18.46
CA SER A 223 -31.16 -22.96 -18.53
C SER A 223 -32.52 -23.32 -17.92
N ARG A 224 -32.95 -22.62 -16.85
CA ARG A 224 -34.26 -22.84 -16.20
C ARG A 224 -35.43 -22.44 -17.10
N ARG A 225 -35.30 -21.36 -17.87
CA ARG A 225 -36.35 -20.92 -18.81
C ARG A 225 -36.59 -21.92 -19.94
N HIS A 226 -35.55 -22.59 -20.42
CA HIS A 226 -35.71 -23.60 -21.47
C HIS A 226 -36.40 -24.89 -21.00
N ARG A 227 -36.36 -25.20 -19.69
CA ARG A 227 -37.00 -26.41 -19.15
C ARG A 227 -38.49 -26.23 -18.82
N GLY A 228 -39.00 -25.00 -18.79
CA GLY A 228 -40.40 -24.71 -18.48
C GLY A 228 -41.39 -24.85 -19.65
N PHE A 229 -40.92 -25.12 -20.87
CA PHE A 229 -41.77 -25.11 -22.07
C PHE A 229 -42.10 -26.52 -22.64
N SER A 230 -41.81 -27.59 -21.89
CA SER A 230 -42.04 -28.97 -22.35
C SER A 230 -42.99 -29.72 -21.41
N SER A 231 -44.28 -29.40 -21.46
CA SER A 231 -45.41 -30.24 -20.99
C SER A 231 -46.73 -29.62 -21.44
N ALA A 232 -47.14 -29.92 -22.68
CA ALA A 232 -48.51 -29.76 -23.16
C ALA A 232 -48.72 -30.62 -24.42
N VAL A 233 -48.71 -31.95 -24.27
CA VAL A 233 -49.43 -32.92 -25.14
C VAL A 233 -49.86 -34.10 -24.28
#